data_AF-A0AAJ6DSI0-F1
#
_entry.id   AF-A0AAJ6DSI0-F1
#
_cell.length_a   1.000
_cell.length_b   1.000
_cell.length_c   1.000
_cell.angle_alpha   90.00
_cell.angle_beta   90.00
_cell.angle_gamma   90.00
#
_symmetry.space_group_name_H-M   'P 1'
#
loop_
_entity.id
_entity.type
_entity.pdbx_description
1 polymer ?
#
loop_
_entity_poly.entity_id
_entity_poly.type
_entity_poly.pdbx_seq_one_letter_code
_entity_poly.pdbx_strand_id
1 'polypeptide(L)' 'MLALSDAERRVAKAAAKGLTNREIAGKLYLTTSTVEQHLTRIYRKLGVSSRVQLQSRLGLQPPSPHPALQDASA' A
#
# COMPACT_ATOMS: atom_id res chain seq x y z
N MET A 1 -15.13 -7.36 -2.14
CA MET A 1 -13.91 -7.16 -1.32
C MET A 1 -12.98 -8.34 -1.55
N LEU A 2 -11.90 -8.18 -2.33
CA LEU A 2 -10.92 -9.25 -2.52
C LEU A 2 -9.96 -9.25 -1.33
N ALA A 3 -9.94 -10.34 -0.56
CA ALA A 3 -9.00 -10.50 0.54
C ALA A 3 -7.56 -10.52 0.01
N LEU A 4 -6.67 -9.77 0.66
CA LEU A 4 -5.22 -9.87 0.41
C LEU A 4 -4.71 -11.22 0.88
N SER A 5 -3.78 -11.80 0.11
CA SER A 5 -3.01 -12.96 0.57
C SER A 5 -2.13 -12.59 1.77
N ASP A 6 -1.64 -13.57 2.52
CA ASP A 6 -0.75 -13.30 3.67
C ASP A 6 0.51 -12.53 3.28
N ALA A 7 1.11 -12.85 2.13
CA ALA A 7 2.26 -12.12 1.61
C ALA A 7 1.90 -10.67 1.28
N GLU A 8 0.78 -10.46 0.57
CA GLU A 8 0.28 -9.12 0.23
C GLU A 8 -0.03 -8.30 1.49
N ARG A 9 -0.62 -8.93 2.52
CA ARG A 9 -0.93 -8.28 3.80
C ARG A 9 0.33 -7.88 4.56
N ARG A 10 1.37 -8.72 4.55
CA ARG A 10 2.67 -8.41 5.16
C ARG A 10 3.34 -7.22 4.47
N VAL A 11 3.35 -7.21 3.14
CA VAL A 11 3.85 -6.08 2.33
C VAL A 11 3.03 -4.81 2.62
N ALA A 12 1.71 -4.90 2.59
CA ALA A 12 0.82 -3.76 2.83
C ALA A 12 1.02 -3.14 4.22
N LYS A 13 1.12 -3.98 5.27
CA LYS A 13 1.41 -3.52 6.64
C LYS A 13 2.78 -2.84 6.74
N ALA A 14 3.81 -3.41 6.12
CA ALA A 14 5.15 -2.84 6.16
C ALA A 14 5.21 -1.50 5.39
N ALA A 15 4.53 -1.41 4.24
CA ALA A 15 4.40 -0.17 3.50
C ALA A 15 3.60 0.88 4.31
N ALA A 16 2.51 0.51 4.95
CA ALA A 16 1.76 1.43 5.79
C ALA A 16 2.55 1.91 7.03
N LYS A 17 3.47 1.10 7.55
CA LYS A 17 4.39 1.53 8.61
C LYS A 17 5.48 2.51 8.15
N GLY A 18 5.54 2.86 6.86
CA GLY A 18 6.55 3.79 6.34
C GLY A 18 7.84 3.15 5.83
N LEU A 19 7.96 1.81 5.81
CA LEU A 19 9.18 1.14 5.32
C LEU A 19 9.37 1.23 3.80
N THR A 20 10.57 1.57 3.35
CA THR A 20 10.91 1.59 1.92
C THR A 20 10.80 0.20 1.29
N ASN A 21 10.63 0.13 -0.03
CA ASN A 21 10.54 -1.16 -0.74
C ASN A 21 11.76 -2.05 -0.48
N ARG A 22 12.95 -1.45 -0.31
CA ARG A 22 14.19 -2.16 0.02
C ARG A 22 14.18 -2.77 1.42
N GLU A 23 13.66 -2.04 2.41
CA GLU A 23 13.53 -2.57 3.77
C GLU A 23 12.47 -3.67 3.85
N ILE A 24 11.36 -3.52 3.11
CA ILE A 24 10.32 -4.55 3.00
C ILE A 24 10.90 -5.81 2.36
N ALA A 25 11.65 -5.65 1.28
CA ALA A 25 12.36 -6.72 0.59
C ALA A 25 13.29 -7.47 1.55
N GLY A 26 14.12 -6.75 2.31
CA GLY A 26 14.99 -7.34 3.32
C GLY A 26 14.23 -8.06 4.44
N LYS A 27 13.13 -7.49 4.95
CA LYS A 27 12.34 -8.10 6.04
C LYS A 27 11.53 -9.33 5.61
N LEU A 28 11.11 -9.38 4.36
CA LEU A 28 10.29 -10.47 3.84
C LEU A 28 11.10 -11.47 3.01
N TYR A 29 12.42 -11.30 2.91
CA TYR A 29 13.31 -12.11 2.08
C TYR A 29 12.84 -12.14 0.61
N LEU A 30 12.39 -10.98 0.12
CA LEU A 30 11.91 -10.78 -1.26
C LEU A 30 12.85 -9.84 -2.01
N THR A 31 12.73 -9.81 -3.33
CA THR A 31 13.36 -8.74 -4.13
C THR A 31 12.51 -7.48 -4.11
N THR A 32 13.12 -6.32 -4.35
CA THR A 32 12.42 -5.04 -4.50
C THR A 32 11.36 -5.10 -5.61
N SER A 33 11.67 -5.74 -6.74
CA SER A 33 10.73 -5.93 -7.85
C SER A 33 9.51 -6.77 -7.44
N THR A 34 9.71 -7.82 -6.63
CA THR A 34 8.60 -8.61 -6.09
C THR A 34 7.71 -7.76 -5.17
N VAL A 35 8.32 -6.92 -4.33
CA VAL A 35 7.59 -5.98 -3.46
C VAL A 35 6.77 -4.99 -4.28
N GLU A 36 7.33 -4.43 -5.35
CA GLU A 36 6.62 -3.53 -6.27
C GLU A 36 5.42 -4.21 -6.94
N GLN A 37 5.60 -5.43 -7.44
CA GLN A 37 4.49 -6.21 -7.99
C GLN A 37 3.39 -6.46 -6.96
N HIS A 38 3.76 -6.81 -5.73
CA HIS A 38 2.78 -6.97 -4.66
C HIS A 38 2.05 -5.65 -4.38
N LEU A 39 2.76 -4.53 -4.26
CA LEU A 39 2.15 -3.22 -4.04
C LEU A 39 1.17 -2.83 -5.15
N THR A 40 1.52 -3.04 -6.42
CA THR A 40 0.61 -2.77 -7.54
C THR A 40 -0.67 -3.62 -7.46
N ARG A 41 -0.55 -4.91 -7.12
CA ARG A 41 -1.73 -5.78 -6.92
C ARG A 41 -2.56 -5.35 -5.70
N ILE A 42 -1.90 -4.99 -4.59
CA ILE A 42 -2.54 -4.50 -3.36
C ILE A 42 -3.31 -3.20 -3.64
N TYR A 43 -2.69 -2.25 -4.32
CA TYR A 43 -3.29 -0.97 -4.69
C TYR A 43 -4.54 -1.15 -5.54
N ARG A 44 -4.46 -2.02 -6.56
CA ARG A 44 -5.62 -2.36 -7.39
C ARG A 44 -6.72 -3.08 -6.60
N LYS A 45 -6.36 -4.00 -5.71
CA LYS A 45 -7.34 -4.75 -4.88
C LYS A 45 -8.03 -3.88 -3.83
N LEU A 46 -7.30 -2.93 -3.24
CA LEU A 46 -7.81 -2.03 -2.21
C LEU A 46 -8.41 -0.74 -2.78
N GLY A 47 -8.24 -0.49 -4.09
CA GLY A 47 -8.66 0.76 -4.73
C GLY A 47 -7.96 1.98 -4.12
N VAL A 48 -6.65 1.87 -3.87
CA VAL A 48 -5.84 3.00 -3.37
C VAL A 48 -4.80 3.37 -4.41
N SER A 49 -4.59 4.68 -4.58
CA SER A 49 -3.62 5.22 -5.52
C SER A 49 -2.35 5.74 -4.83
N SER A 50 -2.34 5.85 -3.50
CA SER A 50 -1.19 6.36 -2.76
C SER A 50 -0.88 5.55 -1.51
N ARG A 51 0.38 5.65 -1.08
CA ARG A 51 0.88 5.06 0.16
C ARG A 51 0.17 5.60 1.40
N VAL A 52 -0.22 6.89 1.37
CA VAL A 52 -1.01 7.53 2.43
C VAL A 52 -2.42 6.95 2.46
N GLN A 53 -3.07 6.76 1.30
CA GLN A 53 -4.36 6.07 1.24
C GLN A 53 -4.27 4.62 1.74
N LEU A 54 -3.16 3.93 1.47
CA LEU A 54 -2.92 2.59 2.03
C LEU A 54 -2.86 2.61 3.56
N GLN A 55 -2.21 3.61 4.17
CA GLN A 55 -2.18 3.81 5.63
C GLN A 55 -3.58 4.01 6.21
N SER A 56 -4.38 4.88 5.58
CA SER A 56 -5.77 5.14 5.99
C SER A 56 -6.64 3.90 5.84
N ARG A 57 -6.52 3.16 4.73
CA ARG A 57 -7.28 1.91 4.51
C ARG A 57 -6.95 0.81 5.52
N LEU A 58 -5.72 0.77 6.02
CA LEU A 58 -5.30 -0.19 7.05
C LEU A 58 -5.60 0.29 8.47
N GLY A 59 -6.20 1.47 8.65
CA GLY A 59 -6.53 2.03 9.96
C GLY A 59 -5.32 2.48 10.77
N LEU A 60 -4.19 2.73 10.10
CA LEU A 60 -2.93 3.17 10.73
C LEU A 60 -2.80 4.71 10.78
N GLN A 61 -3.69 5.44 10.11
CA GLN A 61 -3.90 6.88 10.23
C GLN A 61 -5.35 7.09 10.71
N PRO A 62 -5.65 8.02 11.64
CA PRO A 62 -7.03 8.46 11.85
C PRO A 62 -7.65 8.87 10.50
N PRO A 63 -8.97 8.71 10.29
CA PRO A 63 -9.61 9.09 9.04
C PRO A 63 -9.46 10.61 8.86
N SER A 64 -8.39 11.05 8.21
CA SER A 64 -8.25 12.45 7.82
C SER A 64 -9.38 12.73 6.83
N PRO A 65 -10.32 13.63 7.16
CA PRO A 65 -11.35 14.04 6.22
C PRO A 65 -10.67 15.00 5.24
N HIS A 66 -10.18 14.49 4.11
CA HIS A 66 -10.02 15.35 2.95
C HIS A 66 -10.34 14.62 1.64
N PRO A 67 -11.46 14.99 0.99
CA PRO A 67 -11.54 14.93 -0.47
C PRO A 67 -10.69 16.09 -1.00
N ALA A 68 -9.82 15.84 -1.99
CA ALA A 68 -9.48 16.77 -3.07
C ALA A 68 -8.34 16.23 -3.92
N LEU A 69 -8.48 16.44 -5.24
CA LEU A 69 -7.49 16.29 -6.31
C LEU A 69 -7.40 14.93 -7.02
N GLN A 70 -8.55 14.48 -7.54
CA GLN A 70 -8.63 14.00 -8.93
C GLN A 70 -9.41 15.03 -9.78
N ASP A 71 -9.07 16.31 -9.64
CA ASP A 71 -9.41 17.36 -10.60
C ASP A 71 -8.08 17.88 -11.16
N ALA A 72 -7.50 17.12 -12.09
CA ALA A 72 -6.45 17.59 -12.98
C ALA A 72 -6.27 16.57 -14.12
N SER A 73 -7.25 16.52 -15.02
CA SER A 73 -6.95 16.39 -16.45
C SER A 73 -7.90 17.32 -17.18
N ALA A 74 -7.28 18.28 -17.86
CA ALA A 74 -7.85 19.12 -18.90
C ALA A 74 -8.36 18.29 -20.09
#